data_AF-A0A428SWP4-F1
#
_entry.id   AF-A0A428SWP4-F1
#
_cell.length_a   1.000
_cell.length_b   1.000
_cell.length_c   1.000
_cell.angle_alpha   90.00
_cell.angle_beta   90.00
_cell.angle_gamma   90.00
#
_symmetry.space_group_name_H-M   'P 1'
#
loop_
_entity.id
_entity.type
_entity.pdbx_description
1 polymer ?
#
loop_
_entity_poly.entity_id
_entity_poly.type
_entity_poly.pdbx_seq_one_letter_code
_entity_poly.pdbx_strand_id
1 'polypeptide(L)'
;MVAPQKKKTHDRPHRPNAHLSPQPNHVSSTAEKEGVSTTDHTDLAPTSLLSPTTAAASQTRRHTTDHIDPAPTSLLSPTTSANTLSTSTESRQNSNRFIVGNPPILKVTPVLPPYLAGAIQRYEGVGNPWLAAITMSFFDASSFGNKLGSMMSLRIKGNKVERLANMLFDASVESTDEHRYLLMPNNLRAIPTSDFVLRGCNRDVIAEVFGKNIANAIKSSPAFKEEAEQGELLTECVSMTISCRVDEGAVINLSLDEKEGYRVKAKLYD
;
A
#
# COMPACT_ATOMS: atom_id res chain seq x y z
N MET A 1 -65.63 -31.59 17.39
CA MET A 1 -65.13 -31.35 18.76
C MET A 1 -64.46 -29.99 18.78
N VAL A 2 -65.06 -29.02 19.45
CA VAL A 2 -64.66 -27.61 19.53
C VAL A 2 -64.31 -27.32 21.00
N ALA A 3 -63.13 -26.79 21.27
CA ALA A 3 -62.71 -26.20 22.55
C ALA A 3 -61.41 -25.38 22.33
N PRO A 4 -61.11 -24.33 23.12
CA PRO A 4 -61.13 -22.97 22.60
C PRO A 4 -59.82 -22.16 22.74
N GLN A 5 -59.76 -21.09 21.95
CA GLN A 5 -58.79 -19.98 22.06
C GLN A 5 -58.93 -19.23 23.40
N LYS A 6 -57.79 -18.83 23.98
CA LYS A 6 -57.72 -17.76 24.99
C LYS A 6 -56.85 -16.61 24.49
N LYS A 7 -57.51 -15.49 24.17
CA LYS A 7 -56.94 -14.13 24.18
C LYS A 7 -56.86 -13.65 25.63
N LYS A 8 -55.77 -12.98 26.01
CA LYS A 8 -55.88 -11.83 26.93
C LYS A 8 -54.71 -10.85 26.74
N THR A 9 -55.12 -9.66 26.35
CA THR A 9 -54.42 -8.38 26.31
C THR A 9 -54.02 -7.91 27.70
N HIS A 10 -52.84 -7.30 27.84
CA HIS A 10 -52.73 -6.14 28.70
C HIS A 10 -51.80 -5.09 28.11
N ASP A 11 -52.29 -3.88 28.32
CA ASP A 11 -52.02 -2.65 27.61
C ASP A 11 -51.32 -1.72 28.61
N ARG A 12 -50.52 -0.84 28.01
CA ARG A 12 -50.16 0.51 28.46
C ARG A 12 -48.84 0.85 29.16
N PRO A 13 -48.38 2.09 28.86
CA PRO A 13 -47.01 2.58 29.07
C PRO A 13 -46.95 3.70 30.12
N HIS A 14 -45.74 4.04 30.57
CA HIS A 14 -45.33 5.33 31.15
C HIS A 14 -43.86 5.19 31.57
N ARG A 15 -42.95 6.16 31.50
CA ARG A 15 -42.91 7.57 31.06
C ARG A 15 -41.40 7.93 30.96
N PRO A 16 -41.02 9.08 30.36
CA PRO A 16 -39.64 9.53 30.16
C PRO A 16 -39.13 10.39 31.34
N ASN A 17 -37.81 10.59 31.46
CA ASN A 17 -37.20 11.92 31.64
C ASN A 17 -35.69 11.92 31.91
N ALA A 18 -35.14 13.13 31.75
CA ALA A 18 -33.80 13.65 32.08
C ALA A 18 -32.74 13.34 31.02
N HIS A 19 -32.42 14.22 30.07
CA HIS A 19 -32.07 15.66 30.17
C HIS A 19 -30.92 15.92 31.14
N LEU A 20 -29.71 15.99 30.59
CA LEU A 20 -28.56 16.72 31.15
C LEU A 20 -27.57 16.97 30.00
N SER A 21 -27.66 18.17 29.44
CA SER A 21 -26.60 18.77 28.65
C SER A 21 -25.88 19.78 29.55
N PRO A 22 -24.55 19.79 29.61
CA PRO A 22 -23.80 20.99 29.94
C PRO A 22 -23.27 21.67 28.67
N GLN A 23 -23.43 22.98 28.67
CA GLN A 23 -23.00 23.95 27.68
C GLN A 23 -21.46 24.17 27.66
N PRO A 24 -20.94 24.90 26.66
CA PRO A 24 -19.52 24.98 26.35
C PRO A 24 -18.79 26.05 27.15
N ASN A 25 -17.55 25.78 27.54
CA ASN A 25 -16.65 26.81 28.06
C ASN A 25 -16.01 27.59 26.91
N HIS A 26 -16.48 28.82 26.74
CA HIS A 26 -15.72 29.92 26.15
C HIS A 26 -14.61 30.34 27.12
N VAL A 27 -13.36 30.34 26.67
CA VAL A 27 -12.32 31.24 27.21
C VAL A 27 -11.69 31.96 26.03
N SER A 28 -11.97 33.26 25.97
CA SER A 28 -11.37 34.21 25.04
C SER A 28 -10.03 34.70 25.57
N SER A 29 -9.18 35.13 24.62
CA SER A 29 -8.25 36.25 24.73
C SER A 29 -6.97 36.04 25.54
N THR A 30 -5.82 36.11 24.87
CA THR A 30 -5.01 37.35 24.86
C THR A 30 -3.88 37.24 23.83
N ALA A 31 -3.77 38.28 23.03
CA ALA A 31 -2.64 38.57 22.16
C ALA A 31 -1.63 39.43 22.94
N GLU A 32 -0.35 39.21 22.74
CA GLU A 32 0.76 40.17 22.91
C GLU A 32 1.98 39.53 22.22
N LYS A 33 2.43 40.03 21.06
CA LYS A 33 3.28 41.20 20.79
C LYS A 33 4.78 40.92 20.90
N GLU A 34 5.43 41.20 19.77
CA GLU A 34 6.72 41.87 19.61
C GLU A 34 7.99 41.20 20.19
N GLY A 35 8.92 40.90 19.28
CA GLY A 35 10.27 40.46 19.61
C GLY A 35 11.16 40.34 18.39
N VAL A 36 11.31 41.44 17.65
CA VAL A 36 12.35 41.64 16.65
C VAL A 36 13.72 41.53 17.31
N SER A 37 14.62 40.70 16.76
CA SER A 37 16.06 40.90 16.92
C SER A 37 16.79 40.40 15.68
N THR A 38 17.11 41.36 14.83
CA THR A 38 18.16 41.33 13.82
C THR A 38 19.53 41.34 14.49
N THR A 39 20.42 40.44 14.12
CA THR A 39 21.87 40.74 14.09
C THR A 39 22.54 40.02 12.94
N ASP A 40 23.12 40.90 12.12
CA ASP A 40 24.02 40.77 11.00
C ASP A 40 25.29 39.92 11.21
N HIS A 41 25.80 39.50 10.04
CA HIS A 41 27.20 39.43 9.60
C HIS A 41 28.24 38.75 10.50
N THR A 42 28.84 37.65 10.01
CA THR A 42 30.27 37.70 9.61
C THR A 42 30.60 36.65 8.55
N ASP A 43 31.16 37.16 7.46
CA ASP A 43 31.76 36.50 6.30
C ASP A 43 33.25 36.30 6.56
N LEU A 44 33.79 35.08 6.43
CA LEU A 44 35.23 34.83 6.25
C LEU A 44 35.47 33.51 5.48
N ALA A 45 35.66 33.67 4.18
CA ALA A 45 36.65 33.08 3.26
C ALA A 45 37.14 31.61 3.38
N PRO A 46 37.34 30.92 2.23
CA PRO A 46 37.88 29.56 2.14
C PRO A 46 39.42 29.54 2.08
N THR A 47 40.05 28.70 2.90
CA THR A 47 41.48 28.38 2.76
C THR A 47 41.74 27.39 1.63
N SER A 48 42.79 27.72 0.89
CA SER A 48 43.23 27.18 -0.38
C SER A 48 44.02 25.86 -0.28
N LEU A 49 44.02 25.13 -1.40
CA LEU A 49 45.16 24.46 -2.07
C LEU A 49 46.12 23.59 -1.25
N LEU A 50 46.29 22.33 -1.68
CA LEU A 50 47.58 21.72 -2.09
C LEU A 50 47.41 20.23 -2.44
N SER A 51 47.48 19.90 -3.73
CA SER A 51 48.19 18.70 -4.24
C SER A 51 49.69 19.08 -4.37
N PRO A 52 50.70 18.19 -4.53
CA PRO A 52 50.69 16.94 -5.33
C PRO A 52 51.69 15.83 -4.88
N THR A 53 51.88 14.82 -5.77
CA THR A 53 53.13 14.07 -6.05
C THR A 53 53.46 12.87 -5.15
N THR A 54 54.00 11.73 -5.57
CA THR A 54 54.00 10.87 -6.77
C THR A 54 54.55 9.52 -6.28
N ALA A 55 54.30 8.42 -6.99
CA ALA A 55 55.36 7.50 -7.45
C ALA A 55 54.75 6.18 -7.94
N ALA A 56 55.09 5.89 -9.19
CA ALA A 56 54.94 4.60 -9.84
C ALA A 56 55.88 3.56 -9.22
N ALA A 57 55.54 2.28 -9.33
CA ALA A 57 56.34 1.34 -10.13
C ALA A 57 55.72 -0.07 -10.14
N SER A 58 55.77 -0.64 -11.33
CA SER A 58 55.25 -1.90 -11.84
C SER A 58 56.00 -3.14 -11.34
N GLN A 59 55.37 -4.32 -11.43
CA GLN A 59 55.82 -5.54 -12.16
C GLN A 59 54.98 -6.75 -11.68
N THR A 60 54.13 -7.32 -12.54
CA THR A 60 54.43 -8.43 -13.47
C THR A 60 54.85 -9.73 -12.78
N ARG A 61 53.91 -10.67 -12.64
CA ARG A 61 54.16 -12.05 -13.11
C ARG A 61 52.87 -12.84 -13.35
N ARG A 62 52.88 -13.49 -14.51
CA ARG A 62 51.91 -14.43 -15.07
C ARG A 62 51.88 -15.71 -14.23
N HIS A 63 50.70 -16.30 -14.09
CA HIS A 63 50.57 -17.76 -14.08
C HIS A 63 49.28 -18.17 -14.80
N THR A 64 49.49 -18.77 -15.97
CA THR A 64 48.55 -19.58 -16.73
C THR A 64 48.39 -20.94 -16.08
N THR A 65 47.16 -21.40 -15.92
CA THR A 65 46.79 -22.81 -16.00
C THR A 65 45.35 -22.89 -16.47
N ASP A 66 45.19 -23.43 -17.67
CA ASP A 66 43.94 -23.87 -18.27
C ASP A 66 43.26 -24.94 -17.41
N HIS A 67 41.94 -24.81 -17.20
CA HIS A 67 41.10 -25.98 -16.94
C HIS A 67 39.63 -25.70 -17.31
N ILE A 68 39.27 -26.15 -18.52
CA ILE A 68 38.06 -26.85 -18.97
C ILE A 68 36.72 -26.52 -18.26
N ASP A 69 35.82 -25.93 -19.05
CA ASP A 69 34.38 -25.73 -18.86
C ASP A 69 33.62 -26.97 -18.34
N PRO A 70 32.55 -26.71 -17.57
CA PRO A 70 31.26 -27.24 -18.01
C PRO A 70 30.19 -26.13 -18.14
N ALA A 71 29.44 -26.24 -19.25
CA ALA A 71 28.39 -25.36 -19.72
C ALA A 71 27.36 -24.93 -18.64
N PRO A 72 26.99 -23.64 -18.58
CA PRO A 72 25.77 -23.22 -17.93
C PRO A 72 24.59 -23.34 -18.91
N THR A 73 23.64 -24.18 -18.54
CA THR A 73 22.32 -24.31 -19.14
C THR A 73 21.62 -22.95 -19.18
N SER A 74 21.50 -22.38 -20.38
CA SER A 74 20.60 -21.25 -20.67
C SER A 74 19.16 -21.63 -20.35
N LEU A 75 18.57 -21.02 -19.32
CA LEU A 75 17.13 -21.01 -19.11
C LEU A 75 16.64 -19.60 -18.78
N LEU A 76 16.12 -18.96 -19.83
CA LEU A 76 14.94 -18.10 -19.87
C LEU A 76 14.97 -16.82 -19.02
N SER A 77 15.45 -15.75 -19.64
CA SER A 77 14.97 -14.39 -19.40
C SER A 77 13.50 -14.27 -19.82
N PRO A 78 12.60 -13.69 -19.01
CA PRO A 78 11.35 -13.15 -19.52
C PRO A 78 11.49 -11.64 -19.70
N THR A 79 11.94 -11.23 -20.88
CA THR A 79 11.60 -9.92 -21.44
C THR A 79 10.52 -10.18 -22.47
N THR A 80 9.31 -9.64 -22.27
CA THR A 80 8.49 -9.01 -23.33
C THR A 80 7.18 -8.57 -22.70
N SER A 81 7.01 -7.26 -22.68
CA SER A 81 5.76 -6.53 -22.59
C SER A 81 4.69 -7.16 -23.49
N ALA A 82 3.63 -7.69 -22.89
CA ALA A 82 2.37 -7.94 -23.58
C ALA A 82 1.32 -7.03 -22.95
N ASN A 83 1.03 -5.93 -23.63
CA ASN A 83 -0.22 -5.20 -23.47
C ASN A 83 -1.37 -6.17 -23.75
N THR A 84 -1.90 -6.79 -22.70
CA THR A 84 -3.17 -7.51 -22.76
C THR A 84 -4.25 -6.55 -22.31
N LEU A 85 -4.86 -5.94 -23.33
CA LEU A 85 -6.02 -5.09 -23.22
C LEU A 85 -7.21 -5.96 -22.79
N SER A 86 -7.47 -5.97 -21.49
CA SER A 86 -8.46 -6.82 -20.85
C SER A 86 -9.61 -5.95 -20.33
N THR A 87 -10.66 -5.85 -21.15
CA THR A 87 -12.04 -5.54 -20.75
C THR A 87 -12.41 -6.45 -19.58
N SER A 88 -12.89 -5.89 -18.45
CA SER A 88 -13.33 -6.58 -17.22
C SER A 88 -13.35 -8.11 -17.35
N THR A 89 -12.17 -8.73 -17.23
CA THR A 89 -12.01 -10.12 -17.63
C THR A 89 -12.07 -10.95 -16.37
N GLU A 90 -13.25 -11.50 -16.11
CA GLU A 90 -13.35 -12.66 -15.23
C GLU A 90 -12.59 -13.80 -15.93
N SER A 91 -11.39 -14.13 -15.44
CA SER A 91 -10.63 -15.25 -15.97
C SER A 91 -10.43 -16.28 -14.87
N ARG A 92 -10.88 -17.51 -15.13
CA ARG A 92 -10.68 -18.66 -14.25
C ARG A 92 -9.36 -19.30 -14.63
N GLN A 93 -8.27 -18.84 -14.03
CA GLN A 93 -6.91 -19.23 -14.45
C GLN A 93 -6.42 -20.57 -13.86
N ASN A 94 -7.21 -21.21 -13.02
CA ASN A 94 -7.13 -22.62 -12.60
C ASN A 94 -8.43 -22.88 -11.82
N SER A 95 -8.86 -24.14 -11.66
CA SER A 95 -10.16 -24.46 -11.02
C SER A 95 -10.39 -23.80 -9.65
N ASN A 96 -9.30 -23.38 -8.98
CA ASN A 96 -9.25 -22.94 -7.59
C ASN A 96 -8.97 -21.43 -7.39
N ARG A 97 -8.85 -20.65 -8.48
CA ARG A 97 -8.57 -19.20 -8.39
C ARG A 97 -9.41 -18.40 -9.39
N PHE A 98 -10.11 -17.41 -8.86
CA PHE A 98 -10.92 -16.47 -9.63
C PHE A 98 -10.28 -15.07 -9.57
N ILE A 99 -9.97 -14.47 -10.72
CA ILE A 99 -9.32 -13.15 -10.82
C ILE A 99 -10.23 -12.20 -11.58
N VAL A 100 -10.43 -11.01 -11.01
CA VAL A 100 -11.04 -9.86 -11.67
C VAL A 100 -10.08 -8.69 -11.64
N GLY A 101 -10.05 -7.94 -12.73
CA GLY A 101 -9.14 -6.83 -12.88
C GLY A 101 -9.83 -5.65 -13.50
N ASN A 102 -9.21 -4.49 -13.31
CA ASN A 102 -9.37 -3.35 -14.18
C ASN A 102 -10.76 -2.67 -14.09
N PRO A 103 -11.25 -2.28 -12.89
CA PRO A 103 -12.56 -1.68 -12.73
C PRO A 103 -12.62 -0.27 -13.37
N PRO A 104 -13.79 0.20 -13.82
CA PRO A 104 -13.97 1.57 -14.29
C PRO A 104 -13.62 2.59 -13.20
N ILE A 105 -12.90 3.67 -13.56
CA ILE A 105 -12.46 4.67 -12.59
C ILE A 105 -13.62 5.30 -11.79
N LEU A 106 -14.80 5.42 -12.43
CA LEU A 106 -16.01 5.96 -11.80
C LEU A 106 -16.48 5.11 -10.61
N LYS A 107 -16.24 3.79 -10.64
CA LYS A 107 -16.57 2.85 -9.56
C LYS A 107 -15.53 2.86 -8.44
N VAL A 108 -14.32 3.38 -8.68
CA VAL A 108 -13.23 3.41 -7.69
C VAL A 108 -13.41 4.56 -6.69
N THR A 109 -13.82 5.73 -7.17
CA THR A 109 -13.92 6.95 -6.34
C THR A 109 -14.87 6.86 -5.13
N PRO A 110 -15.97 6.10 -5.15
CA PRO A 110 -16.82 5.90 -3.97
C PRO A 110 -16.26 4.87 -2.97
N VAL A 111 -15.29 4.05 -3.41
CA VAL A 111 -14.74 2.94 -2.60
C VAL A 111 -13.46 3.37 -1.88
N LEU A 112 -12.62 4.16 -2.53
CA LEU A 112 -11.30 4.59 -2.04
C LEU A 112 -11.25 6.09 -1.75
N PRO A 113 -10.47 6.53 -0.74
CA PRO A 113 -10.22 7.94 -0.51
C PRO A 113 -9.64 8.66 -1.75
N PRO A 114 -9.92 9.97 -1.93
CA PRO A 114 -9.52 10.70 -3.13
C PRO A 114 -8.02 10.62 -3.45
N TYR A 115 -7.16 10.69 -2.43
CA TYR A 115 -5.72 10.62 -2.63
C TYR A 115 -5.29 9.26 -3.22
N LEU A 116 -5.74 8.15 -2.63
CA LEU A 116 -5.43 6.81 -3.11
C LEU A 116 -6.03 6.54 -4.49
N ALA A 117 -7.28 6.95 -4.73
CA ALA A 117 -7.93 6.83 -6.05
C ALA A 117 -7.19 7.64 -7.14
N GLY A 118 -6.60 8.78 -6.78
CA GLY A 118 -5.73 9.57 -7.66
C GLY A 118 -4.34 8.96 -7.88
N ALA A 119 -3.87 8.15 -6.93
CA ALA A 119 -2.55 7.52 -6.94
C ALA A 119 -2.48 6.22 -7.76
N ILE A 120 -3.62 5.57 -7.98
CA ILE A 120 -3.69 4.34 -8.78
C ILE A 120 -3.42 4.64 -10.27
N GLN A 121 -2.62 3.79 -10.91
CA GLN A 121 -2.35 3.84 -12.34
C GLN A 121 -3.64 3.65 -13.14
N ARG A 122 -3.72 4.28 -14.30
CA ARG A 122 -4.88 4.22 -15.19
C ARG A 122 -4.42 3.86 -16.59
N TYR A 123 -5.25 3.14 -17.31
CA TYR A 123 -5.06 2.87 -18.74
C TYR A 123 -6.40 2.99 -19.44
N GLU A 124 -6.32 3.19 -20.75
CA GLU A 124 -7.46 3.27 -21.62
C GLU A 124 -7.98 1.85 -21.90
N GLY A 125 -9.27 1.63 -21.63
CA GLY A 125 -9.93 0.37 -21.93
C GLY A 125 -10.47 0.32 -23.36
N VAL A 126 -10.88 -0.88 -23.79
CA VAL A 126 -11.62 -1.07 -25.05
C VAL A 126 -12.91 -0.24 -24.99
N GLY A 127 -13.13 0.65 -25.96
CA GLY A 127 -14.30 1.54 -25.99
C GLY A 127 -14.16 2.83 -25.20
N ASN A 128 -12.92 3.24 -24.87
CA ASN A 128 -12.56 4.48 -24.18
C ASN A 128 -13.02 4.68 -22.71
N PRO A 129 -13.35 3.65 -21.89
CA PRO A 129 -13.46 3.87 -20.45
C PRO A 129 -12.06 3.94 -19.83
N TRP A 130 -11.82 4.93 -18.96
CA TRP A 130 -10.63 4.93 -18.10
C TRP A 130 -10.77 3.82 -17.04
N LEU A 131 -9.83 2.89 -17.05
CA LEU A 131 -9.80 1.77 -16.12
C LEU A 131 -8.69 1.98 -15.08
N ALA A 132 -8.93 1.53 -13.85
CA ALA A 132 -7.96 1.61 -12.77
C ALA A 132 -7.18 0.30 -12.66
N ALA A 133 -5.87 0.39 -12.43
CA ALA A 133 -4.99 -0.77 -12.28
C ALA A 133 -5.16 -1.44 -10.91
N ILE A 134 -6.32 -2.05 -10.71
CA ILE A 134 -6.74 -2.79 -9.53
C ILE A 134 -7.07 -4.20 -9.96
N THR A 135 -6.50 -5.19 -9.27
CA THR A 135 -6.86 -6.60 -9.45
C THR A 135 -7.28 -7.20 -8.12
N MET A 136 -8.29 -8.04 -8.14
CA MET A 136 -8.68 -8.86 -6.99
C MET A 136 -8.61 -10.33 -7.39
N SER A 137 -8.09 -11.17 -6.50
CA SER A 137 -8.13 -12.62 -6.64
C SER A 137 -8.76 -13.29 -5.43
N PHE A 138 -9.61 -14.26 -5.72
CA PHE A 138 -10.36 -15.05 -4.76
C PHE A 138 -9.88 -16.49 -4.87
N PHE A 139 -9.63 -17.12 -3.73
CA PHE A 139 -9.20 -18.51 -3.65
C PHE A 139 -10.39 -19.38 -3.25
N ASP A 140 -10.49 -20.57 -3.85
CA ASP A 140 -11.54 -21.51 -3.50
C ASP A 140 -11.27 -22.10 -2.10
N ALA A 141 -12.19 -21.87 -1.17
CA ALA A 141 -12.13 -22.35 0.20
C ALA A 141 -11.96 -23.88 0.30
N SER A 142 -12.47 -24.64 -0.69
CA SER A 142 -12.34 -26.10 -0.76
C SER A 142 -10.89 -26.57 -0.95
N SER A 143 -10.04 -25.73 -1.53
CA SER A 143 -8.64 -26.07 -1.84
C SER A 143 -7.66 -25.69 -0.73
N PHE A 144 -8.05 -24.79 0.17
CA PHE A 144 -7.12 -24.14 1.10
C PHE A 144 -7.62 -24.05 2.56
N GLY A 145 -8.72 -24.73 2.87
CA GLY A 145 -9.19 -24.94 4.25
C GLY A 145 -9.56 -23.64 4.97
N ASN A 146 -10.35 -22.78 4.34
CA ASN A 146 -10.89 -21.51 4.88
C ASN A 146 -9.84 -20.50 5.41
N LYS A 147 -8.54 -20.76 5.22
CA LYS A 147 -7.45 -19.92 5.75
C LYS A 147 -7.01 -18.83 4.78
N LEU A 148 -7.28 -19.02 3.48
CA LEU A 148 -6.92 -18.06 2.44
C LEU A 148 -8.12 -17.17 2.12
N GLY A 149 -8.03 -15.91 2.54
CA GLY A 149 -8.98 -14.87 2.16
C GLY A 149 -8.77 -14.37 0.72
N SER A 150 -9.37 -13.23 0.38
CA SER A 150 -9.17 -12.60 -0.93
C SER A 150 -7.90 -11.74 -0.94
N MET A 151 -7.27 -11.62 -2.10
CA MET A 151 -6.14 -10.70 -2.30
C MET A 151 -6.56 -9.56 -3.22
N MET A 152 -6.13 -8.33 -2.91
CA MET A 152 -6.31 -7.16 -3.77
C MET A 152 -4.95 -6.51 -4.04
N SER A 153 -4.68 -6.16 -5.29
CA SER A 153 -3.44 -5.49 -5.70
C SER A 153 -3.77 -4.16 -6.38
N LEU A 154 -3.05 -3.10 -5.99
CA LEU A 154 -3.19 -1.75 -6.52
C LEU A 154 -1.87 -1.34 -7.18
N ARG A 155 -1.85 -1.04 -8.48
CA ARG A 155 -0.66 -0.42 -9.10
C ARG A 155 -0.67 1.08 -8.87
N ILE A 156 0.40 1.59 -8.31
CA ILE A 156 0.58 2.98 -7.89
C ILE A 156 1.48 3.72 -8.88
N LYS A 157 1.18 5.00 -9.14
CA LYS A 157 2.00 5.88 -9.97
C LYS A 157 3.35 6.18 -9.28
N GLY A 158 4.44 6.26 -10.06
CA GLY A 158 5.79 6.52 -9.53
C GLY A 158 5.87 7.75 -8.63
N ASN A 159 5.22 8.86 -9.02
CA ASN A 159 5.18 10.11 -8.25
C ASN A 159 4.31 10.08 -6.98
N LYS A 160 3.80 8.90 -6.59
CA LYS A 160 3.01 8.70 -5.37
C LYS A 160 3.63 7.65 -4.44
N VAL A 161 4.69 6.99 -4.89
CA VAL A 161 5.35 5.90 -4.17
C VAL A 161 5.86 6.37 -2.81
N GLU A 162 6.67 7.44 -2.76
CA GLU A 162 7.32 7.91 -1.53
C GLU A 162 6.31 8.24 -0.42
N ARG A 163 5.27 8.99 -0.77
CA ARG A 163 4.24 9.38 0.20
C ARG A 163 3.43 8.18 0.69
N LEU A 164 3.10 7.22 -0.17
CA LEU A 164 2.39 6.01 0.27
C LEU A 164 3.28 5.08 1.11
N ALA A 165 4.57 4.97 0.79
CA ALA A 165 5.54 4.24 1.58
C ALA A 165 5.66 4.83 2.99
N ASN A 166 5.77 6.16 3.10
CA ASN A 166 5.81 6.84 4.40
C ASN A 166 4.48 6.69 5.15
N MET A 167 3.33 6.96 4.52
CA MET A 167 2.03 6.87 5.21
C MET A 167 1.72 5.46 5.74
N LEU A 168 2.11 4.41 5.02
CA LEU A 168 1.76 3.02 5.37
C LEU A 168 2.78 2.33 6.28
N PHE A 169 4.07 2.60 6.06
CA PHE A 169 5.17 1.84 6.68
C PHE A 169 6.15 2.72 7.46
N ASP A 170 5.90 4.02 7.57
CA ASP A 170 6.84 5.02 8.09
C ASP A 170 8.22 4.94 7.39
N ALA A 171 8.22 4.50 6.14
CA ALA A 171 9.43 4.31 5.35
C ALA A 171 9.75 5.58 4.56
N SER A 172 10.92 6.16 4.81
CA SER A 172 11.45 7.28 4.03
C SER A 172 12.06 6.74 2.74
N VAL A 173 11.40 7.01 1.62
CA VAL A 173 11.89 6.68 0.27
C VAL A 173 12.17 7.99 -0.46
N GLU A 174 13.34 8.10 -1.08
CA GLU A 174 13.72 9.22 -1.95
C GLU A 174 13.93 8.73 -3.38
N SER A 175 13.50 9.52 -4.36
CA SER A 175 13.75 9.31 -5.79
C SER A 175 14.78 10.34 -6.27
N THR A 176 15.93 9.91 -6.78
CA THR A 176 16.98 10.79 -7.30
C THR A 176 17.77 10.07 -8.41
N ASP A 177 18.15 10.78 -9.47
CA ASP A 177 19.01 10.26 -10.54
C ASP A 177 18.57 8.87 -11.06
N GLU A 178 17.30 8.76 -11.43
CA GLU A 178 16.66 7.55 -11.97
C GLU A 178 16.45 6.38 -10.99
N HIS A 179 16.97 6.49 -9.76
CA HIS A 179 16.90 5.44 -8.74
C HIS A 179 16.08 5.84 -7.52
N ARG A 180 15.58 4.83 -6.80
CA ARG A 180 14.98 4.99 -5.47
C ARG A 180 15.91 4.54 -4.37
N TYR A 181 15.90 5.27 -3.27
CA TYR A 181 16.73 5.05 -2.09
C TYR A 181 15.82 4.85 -0.88
N LEU A 182 16.18 3.93 0.01
CA LEU A 182 15.60 3.85 1.34
C LEU A 182 16.49 4.65 2.29
N LEU A 183 15.91 5.63 3.00
CA LEU A 183 16.62 6.35 4.05
C LEU A 183 16.42 5.66 5.38
N MET A 184 17.55 5.34 6.00
CA MET A 184 17.60 4.83 7.35
C MET A 184 17.55 6.02 8.33
N PRO A 185 17.13 5.80 9.60
CA PRO A 185 16.99 6.87 10.59
C PRO A 185 18.25 7.72 10.85
N ASN A 186 19.43 7.20 10.53
CA ASN A 186 20.72 7.89 10.65
C ASN A 186 21.16 8.59 9.34
N ASN A 187 20.23 8.84 8.42
CA ASN A 187 20.47 9.40 7.09
C ASN A 187 21.34 8.54 6.17
N LEU A 188 21.59 7.27 6.50
CA LEU A 188 22.20 6.34 5.55
C LEU A 188 21.22 6.02 4.43
N ARG A 189 21.73 5.99 3.19
CA ARG A 189 20.96 5.61 2.01
C ARG A 189 21.29 4.18 1.63
N ALA A 190 20.27 3.32 1.62
CA ALA A 190 20.36 2.00 1.01
C ALA A 190 19.91 2.11 -0.45
N ILE A 191 20.76 1.64 -1.37
CA ILE A 191 20.49 1.58 -2.81
C ILE A 191 20.07 0.15 -3.16
N PRO A 192 18.79 -0.11 -3.47
CA PRO A 192 18.35 -1.43 -3.90
C PRO A 192 18.90 -1.73 -5.29
N THR A 193 19.47 -2.93 -5.48
CA THR A 193 19.88 -3.43 -6.82
C THR A 193 18.70 -4.01 -7.62
N SER A 194 17.54 -4.17 -6.97
CA SER A 194 16.29 -4.68 -7.53
C SER A 194 15.10 -4.08 -6.80
N ASP A 195 13.89 -4.38 -7.26
CA ASP A 195 12.66 -4.09 -6.52
C ASP A 195 12.76 -4.60 -5.08
N PHE A 196 12.17 -3.85 -4.16
CA PHE A 196 12.16 -4.17 -2.73
C PHE A 196 10.73 -4.15 -2.18
N VAL A 197 10.53 -4.82 -1.05
CA VAL A 197 9.20 -5.01 -0.47
C VAL A 197 9.18 -4.43 0.94
N LEU A 198 8.24 -3.51 1.17
CA LEU A 198 7.86 -3.05 2.50
C LEU A 198 6.74 -3.93 3.04
N ARG A 199 6.91 -4.33 4.30
CA ARG A 199 6.05 -5.23 5.07
C ARG A 199 5.86 -4.62 6.47
N GLY A 200 4.81 -4.99 7.17
CA GLY A 200 4.47 -4.44 8.48
C GLY A 200 3.86 -3.03 8.38
N CYS A 201 2.61 -2.94 7.91
CA CYS A 201 1.86 -1.69 7.88
C CYS A 201 1.37 -1.30 9.28
N ASN A 202 1.38 -0.01 9.60
CA ASN A 202 0.79 0.49 10.84
C ASN A 202 -0.75 0.31 10.81
N ARG A 203 -1.32 -0.29 11.85
CA ARG A 203 -2.76 -0.58 11.89
C ARG A 203 -3.66 0.65 11.95
N ASP A 204 -3.16 1.74 12.53
CA ASP A 204 -3.93 2.96 12.78
C ASP A 204 -4.20 3.74 11.49
N VAL A 205 -3.28 3.66 10.53
CA VAL A 205 -3.37 4.38 9.25
C VAL A 205 -4.26 3.69 8.21
N ILE A 206 -4.58 2.40 8.39
CA ILE A 206 -5.31 1.60 7.37
C ILE A 206 -6.64 2.25 6.99
N ALA A 207 -7.41 2.72 7.97
CA ALA A 207 -8.72 3.34 7.72
C ALA A 207 -8.60 4.68 7.01
N GLU A 208 -7.56 5.47 7.32
CA GLU A 208 -7.29 6.75 6.69
C GLU A 208 -6.87 6.58 5.23
N VAL A 209 -5.92 5.67 4.96
CA VAL A 209 -5.34 5.49 3.63
C VAL A 209 -6.28 4.77 2.67
N PHE A 210 -6.89 3.67 3.11
CA PHE A 210 -7.71 2.82 2.23
C PHE A 210 -9.21 3.09 2.31
N GLY A 211 -9.64 3.87 3.30
CA GLY A 211 -11.05 4.13 3.56
C GLY A 211 -11.76 2.96 4.25
N LYS A 212 -12.96 3.24 4.78
CA LYS A 212 -13.70 2.32 5.66
C LYS A 212 -14.01 0.96 5.03
N ASN A 213 -14.35 0.92 3.73
CA ASN A 213 -14.73 -0.33 3.05
C ASN A 213 -13.57 -1.32 3.04
N ILE A 214 -12.42 -0.88 2.56
CA ILE A 214 -11.22 -1.72 2.44
C ILE A 214 -10.65 -2.01 3.82
N ALA A 215 -10.61 -1.02 4.72
CA ALA A 215 -10.12 -1.22 6.08
C ALA A 215 -10.93 -2.27 6.84
N ASN A 216 -12.26 -2.29 6.69
CA ASN A 216 -13.10 -3.33 7.29
C ASN A 216 -12.78 -4.72 6.71
N ALA A 217 -12.53 -4.80 5.41
CA ALA A 217 -12.17 -6.06 4.75
C ALA A 217 -10.79 -6.59 5.21
N ILE A 218 -9.80 -5.70 5.37
CA ILE A 218 -8.48 -6.05 5.94
C ILE A 218 -8.63 -6.52 7.38
N LYS A 219 -9.30 -5.72 8.24
CA LYS A 219 -9.47 -6.02 9.67
C LYS A 219 -10.26 -7.30 9.94
N SER A 220 -11.11 -7.70 8.99
CA SER A 220 -11.88 -8.93 9.09
C SER A 220 -11.11 -10.17 8.66
N SER A 221 -9.97 -10.00 7.98
CA SER A 221 -9.18 -11.11 7.46
C SER A 221 -8.64 -12.00 8.60
N PRO A 222 -8.48 -13.32 8.36
CA PRO A 222 -7.93 -14.23 9.36
C PRO A 222 -6.54 -13.79 9.85
N ALA A 223 -5.66 -13.40 8.94
CA ALA A 223 -4.30 -12.96 9.27
C ALA A 223 -4.30 -11.72 10.20
N PHE A 224 -5.11 -10.70 9.90
CA PHE A 224 -5.17 -9.50 10.76
C PHE A 224 -5.65 -9.83 12.18
N LYS A 225 -6.63 -10.74 12.30
CA LYS A 225 -7.16 -11.17 13.61
C LYS A 225 -6.12 -11.96 14.39
N GLU A 226 -5.43 -12.90 13.75
CA GLU A 226 -4.36 -13.68 14.37
C GLU A 226 -3.22 -12.79 14.85
N GLU A 227 -2.74 -11.87 14.03
CA GLU A 227 -1.72 -10.89 14.41
C GLU A 227 -2.22 -10.00 15.58
N ALA A 228 -3.52 -9.70 15.65
CA ALA A 228 -4.09 -8.91 16.75
C ALA A 228 -4.16 -9.71 18.05
N GLU A 229 -4.50 -11.00 17.99
CA GLU A 229 -4.47 -11.92 19.12
C GLU A 229 -3.04 -12.12 19.66
N GLN A 230 -2.04 -12.07 18.78
CA GLN A 230 -0.61 -12.15 19.13
C GLN A 230 -0.05 -10.83 19.70
N GLY A 231 -0.82 -9.74 19.67
CA GLY A 231 -0.39 -8.43 20.17
C GLY A 231 0.57 -7.69 19.24
N GLU A 232 0.66 -8.09 17.97
CA GLU A 232 1.49 -7.41 16.99
C GLU A 232 0.98 -5.98 16.74
N LEU A 233 1.88 -5.01 16.69
CA LEU A 233 1.53 -3.60 16.42
C LEU A 233 1.38 -3.32 14.92
N LEU A 234 2.10 -4.09 14.10
CA LEU A 234 2.11 -3.99 12.65
C LEU A 234 1.28 -5.13 12.05
N THR A 235 0.91 -5.00 10.77
CA THR A 235 0.20 -6.06 10.05
C THR A 235 0.88 -6.39 8.73
N GLU A 236 1.01 -7.68 8.43
CA GLU A 236 1.47 -8.18 7.12
C GLU A 236 0.34 -8.22 6.09
N CYS A 237 -0.90 -7.91 6.50
CA CYS A 237 -2.05 -7.85 5.58
C CYS A 237 -1.94 -6.73 4.55
N VAL A 238 -0.96 -5.83 4.69
CA VAL A 238 -0.64 -4.79 3.71
C VAL A 238 0.86 -4.85 3.43
N SER A 239 1.21 -5.00 2.17
CA SER A 239 2.60 -4.92 1.71
C SER A 239 2.70 -4.04 0.47
N MET A 240 3.90 -3.52 0.22
CA MET A 240 4.17 -2.67 -0.94
C MET A 240 5.48 -3.08 -1.61
N THR A 241 5.39 -3.52 -2.85
CA THR A 241 6.57 -3.77 -3.69
C THR A 241 6.88 -2.50 -4.47
N ILE A 242 8.07 -1.96 -4.29
CA ILE A 242 8.53 -0.71 -4.88
C ILE A 242 9.58 -1.03 -5.94
N SER A 243 9.40 -0.51 -7.15
CA SER A 243 10.43 -0.60 -8.19
C SER A 243 11.64 0.25 -7.82
N CYS A 244 12.85 -0.26 -8.08
CA CYS A 244 14.07 0.52 -7.91
C CYS A 244 14.19 1.69 -8.90
N ARG A 245 13.40 1.69 -9.98
CA ARG A 245 13.40 2.71 -11.03
C ARG A 245 12.33 3.77 -10.82
N VAL A 246 12.68 5.05 -10.95
CA VAL A 246 11.77 6.17 -10.63
C VAL A 246 10.61 6.35 -11.62
N ASP A 247 10.78 5.93 -12.87
CA ASP A 247 9.77 5.95 -13.92
C ASP A 247 8.69 4.88 -13.71
N GLU A 248 9.03 3.84 -12.97
CA GLU A 248 8.11 2.77 -12.58
C GLU A 248 7.38 3.08 -11.27
N GLY A 249 6.30 2.35 -11.04
CA GLY A 249 5.42 2.54 -9.89
C GLY A 249 5.77 1.68 -8.68
N ALA A 250 4.73 1.37 -7.92
CA ALA A 250 4.74 0.34 -6.89
C ALA A 250 3.47 -0.51 -7.00
N VAL A 251 3.45 -1.66 -6.35
CA VAL A 251 2.25 -2.49 -6.18
C VAL A 251 1.97 -2.64 -4.70
N ILE A 252 0.81 -2.18 -4.26
CA ILE A 252 0.31 -2.44 -2.90
C ILE A 252 -0.54 -3.69 -2.94
N ASN A 253 -0.23 -4.68 -2.12
CA ASN A 253 -1.00 -5.91 -1.97
C ASN A 253 -1.70 -5.93 -0.61
N LEU A 254 -2.96 -6.34 -0.63
CA LEU A 254 -3.85 -6.38 0.53
C LEU A 254 -4.41 -7.79 0.71
N SER A 255 -4.37 -8.28 1.94
CA SER A 255 -5.08 -9.48 2.39
C SER A 255 -6.43 -9.08 2.97
N LEU A 256 -7.50 -9.62 2.42
CA LEU A 256 -8.88 -9.30 2.78
C LEU A 256 -9.60 -10.55 3.28
N ASP A 257 -10.57 -10.37 4.15
CA ASP A 257 -11.60 -11.41 4.37
C ASP A 257 -12.31 -11.75 3.06
N GLU A 258 -12.68 -13.02 2.87
CA GLU A 258 -13.33 -13.46 1.64
C GLU A 258 -14.68 -12.77 1.42
N LYS A 259 -15.55 -12.76 2.45
CA LYS A 259 -16.90 -12.20 2.37
C LYS A 259 -16.86 -10.69 2.19
N GLU A 260 -16.02 -9.99 2.95
CA GLU A 260 -15.84 -8.55 2.76
C GLU A 260 -15.14 -8.23 1.43
N GLY A 261 -14.24 -9.10 0.97
CA GLY A 261 -13.62 -9.03 -0.36
C GLY A 261 -14.65 -9.08 -1.48
N TYR A 262 -15.66 -9.96 -1.39
CA TYR A 262 -16.76 -9.99 -2.36
C TYR A 262 -17.60 -8.71 -2.34
N ARG A 263 -17.81 -8.10 -1.16
CA ARG A 263 -18.49 -6.80 -1.06
C ARG A 263 -17.68 -5.68 -1.69
N VAL A 264 -16.35 -5.72 -1.55
CA VAL A 264 -15.45 -4.79 -2.24
C VAL A 264 -15.51 -5.01 -3.75
N LYS A 265 -15.49 -6.27 -4.22
CA LYS A 265 -15.68 -6.61 -5.63
C LYS A 265 -16.97 -6.00 -6.17
N ALA A 266 -18.10 -6.24 -5.50
CA ALA A 266 -19.40 -5.76 -5.98
C ALA A 266 -19.43 -4.24 -6.16
N LYS A 267 -18.76 -3.48 -5.28
CA LYS A 267 -18.70 -2.01 -5.43
C LYS A 267 -17.79 -1.55 -6.57
N LEU A 268 -16.75 -2.32 -6.91
CA LEU A 268 -15.76 -1.95 -7.92
C LEU A 268 -16.15 -2.41 -9.32
N TYR A 269 -16.84 -3.55 -9.45
CA TYR A 269 -17.03 -4.24 -10.73
C TYR A 269 -18.50 -4.38 -11.17
N ASP A 270 -19.46 -4.27 -10.25
CA ASP A 270 -20.90 -4.36 -10.55
C ASP A 270 -21.52 -2.94 -10.50
#